data_AF-A0A353AZ73-F1
#
_entry.id   AF-A0A353AZ73-F1
#
_cell.length_a   1.000
_cell.length_b   1.000
_cell.length_c   1.000
_cell.angle_alpha   90.00
_cell.angle_beta   90.00
_cell.angle_gamma   90.00
#
_symmetry.space_group_name_H-M   'P 1'
#
loop_
_entity.id
_entity.type
_entity.pdbx_description
1 polymer ?
#
loop_
_entity_poly.entity_id
_entity_poly.type
_entity_poly.pdbx_seq_one_letter_code
_entity_poly.pdbx_strand_id
1 'polypeptide(L)'
;MDKEQQQKSLNENEHACAEFMAYFRALERGGHELPPYRHSAAVRDFSLSAQEILRVAQEYPSEDVDGVYERHPIETSYDRLVPVALRRYPHLLIRQVAILCFNQMKHSLSPPEYWSLLGHIWTANTKDKNRYDRHHTVLYRDLFSSNVPEQGMVMTNDERAVFSSFPQTLTVYRGCGQANRYGLSWTLSKRVAEGFARDWNSPPWYILEGNCQSTDVVAFFNRGNEQETIIPRDIEIVSTAQLGKSFT
;
A
#
# COMPACT_ATOMS: atom_id res chain seq x y z
N MET A 1 18.19 3.80 24.87
CA MET A 1 17.57 5.12 24.58
C MET A 1 17.04 5.66 25.88
N ASP A 2 17.31 6.93 26.13
CA ASP A 2 16.93 7.61 27.36
C ASP A 2 15.41 7.81 27.44
N LYS A 3 14.80 7.59 28.62
CA LYS A 3 13.35 7.75 28.83
C LYS A 3 12.88 9.16 28.49
N GLU A 4 13.78 10.14 28.64
CA GLU A 4 13.53 11.54 28.31
C GLU A 4 13.45 11.79 26.80
N GLN A 5 14.28 11.12 25.99
CA GLN A 5 14.22 11.17 24.53
C GLN A 5 12.97 10.47 23.99
N GLN A 6 12.54 9.39 24.66
CA GLN A 6 11.33 8.66 24.32
C GLN A 6 10.07 9.51 24.59
N GLN A 7 10.00 10.17 25.76
CA GLN A 7 8.90 11.07 26.10
C GLN A 7 8.84 12.30 25.19
N LYS A 8 10.00 12.85 24.80
CA LYS A 8 10.07 13.96 23.85
C LYS A 8 9.55 13.58 22.46
N SER A 9 9.96 12.41 21.95
CA SER A 9 9.43 11.86 20.69
C SER A 9 7.92 11.58 20.75
N LEU A 10 7.41 11.12 21.90
CA LEU A 10 5.97 10.94 22.15
C LEU A 10 5.22 12.27 22.07
N ASN A 11 5.71 13.31 22.76
CA ASN A 11 5.08 14.63 22.76
C ASN A 11 5.11 15.28 21.37
N GLU A 12 6.19 15.08 20.60
CA GLU A 12 6.32 15.55 19.22
C GLU A 12 5.33 14.83 18.28
N ASN A 13 5.12 13.52 18.47
CA ASN A 13 4.14 12.73 17.72
C ASN A 13 2.69 13.07 18.09
N GLU A 14 2.40 13.35 19.37
CA GLU A 14 1.09 13.83 19.83
C GLU A 14 0.78 15.21 19.27
N HIS A 15 1.78 16.10 19.21
CA HIS A 15 1.65 17.42 18.59
C HIS A 15 1.42 17.30 17.09
N ALA A 16 2.17 16.46 16.37
CA ALA A 16 1.97 16.20 14.94
C ALA A 16 0.57 15.60 14.66
N CYS A 17 0.09 14.67 15.49
CA CYS A 17 -1.28 14.15 15.41
C CYS A 17 -2.33 15.24 15.70
N ALA A 18 -2.11 16.12 16.67
CA ALA A 18 -3.03 17.20 17.02
C ALA A 18 -3.09 18.27 15.92
N GLU A 19 -1.94 18.68 15.36
CA GLU A 19 -1.85 19.57 14.21
C GLU A 19 -2.48 18.95 12.96
N PHE A 20 -2.29 17.65 12.74
CA PHE A 20 -2.91 16.92 11.63
C PHE A 20 -4.43 16.83 11.78
N MET A 21 -4.93 16.55 12.99
CA MET A 21 -6.37 16.55 13.29
C MET A 21 -6.97 17.97 13.25
N ALA A 22 -6.17 19.00 13.50
CA ALA A 22 -6.57 20.40 13.32
C ALA A 22 -6.61 20.79 11.84
N TYR A 23 -5.63 20.36 11.04
CA TYR A 23 -5.60 20.49 9.58
C TYR A 23 -6.80 19.79 8.92
N PHE A 24 -7.11 18.56 9.36
CA PHE A 24 -8.30 17.83 8.93
C PHE A 24 -9.60 18.57 9.29
N ARG A 25 -9.72 19.08 10.52
CA ARG A 25 -10.86 19.90 10.96
C ARG A 25 -10.93 21.28 10.29
N ALA A 26 -9.82 21.76 9.73
CA ALA A 26 -9.78 22.99 8.93
C ALA A 26 -10.25 22.73 7.49
N LEU A 27 -9.88 21.58 6.91
CA LEU A 27 -10.42 21.09 5.63
C LEU A 27 -11.94 20.86 5.70
N GLU A 28 -12.46 20.38 6.83
CA GLU A 28 -13.90 20.22 7.08
C GLU A 28 -14.67 21.55 7.17
N ARG A 29 -13.99 22.68 7.47
CA ARG A 29 -14.62 24.00 7.67
C ARG A 29 -14.62 24.91 6.44
N GLY A 30 -14.07 24.45 5.32
CA GLY A 30 -14.15 25.12 4.02
C GLY A 30 -12.99 26.05 3.71
N GLY A 31 -12.38 25.88 2.53
CA GLY A 31 -11.39 26.81 2.00
C GLY A 31 -10.64 26.39 0.73
N HIS A 32 -10.54 25.10 0.42
CA HIS A 32 -10.01 24.63 -0.87
C HIS A 32 -10.81 23.42 -1.37
N GLU A 33 -11.38 23.53 -2.57
CA GLU A 33 -12.17 22.47 -3.20
C GLU A 33 -11.29 21.24 -3.49
N LEU A 34 -11.48 20.18 -2.71
CA LEU A 34 -11.39 18.81 -3.22
C LEU A 34 -12.82 18.32 -3.51
N PRO A 35 -13.06 17.60 -4.62
CA PRO A 35 -14.40 17.18 -5.00
C PRO A 35 -15.07 16.32 -3.91
N PRO A 36 -16.42 16.36 -3.80
CA PRO A 36 -17.15 15.82 -2.66
C PRO A 36 -17.01 14.29 -2.57
N TYR A 37 -16.20 13.82 -1.61
CA TYR A 37 -16.11 12.42 -1.25
C TYR A 37 -17.32 12.06 -0.36
N ARG A 38 -18.44 11.65 -0.96
CA ARG A 38 -19.57 11.07 -0.19
C ARG A 38 -19.14 9.73 0.40
N HIS A 39 -19.25 9.62 1.73
CA HIS A 39 -19.08 8.41 2.53
C HIS A 39 -19.99 7.27 2.03
N SER A 40 -19.43 6.07 1.79
CA SER A 40 -20.23 4.85 1.85
C SER A 40 -20.27 4.38 3.30
N ALA A 41 -21.48 4.30 3.85
CA ALA A 41 -21.78 3.84 5.19
C ALA A 41 -21.43 2.35 5.36
N ALA A 42 -20.17 2.04 5.67
CA ALA A 42 -19.74 0.76 6.20
C ALA A 42 -18.32 0.88 6.80
N VAL A 43 -18.07 1.92 7.60
CA VAL A 43 -16.91 1.93 8.49
C VAL A 43 -17.39 1.28 9.77
N ARG A 44 -17.12 -0.02 9.96
CA ARG A 44 -17.12 -0.57 11.32
C ARG A 44 -15.96 0.12 12.04
N ASP A 45 -16.33 0.86 13.07
CA ASP A 45 -15.43 1.59 13.95
C ASP A 45 -14.50 0.59 14.64
N PHE A 46 -13.25 0.53 14.16
CA PHE A 46 -12.15 -0.13 14.85
C PHE A 46 -11.15 0.94 15.28
N SER A 47 -11.63 1.90 16.06
CA SER A 47 -10.78 2.84 16.78
C SER A 47 -10.19 2.13 18.00
N LEU A 48 -9.09 1.40 17.79
CA LEU A 48 -8.17 1.16 18.91
C LEU A 48 -7.53 2.49 19.25
N SER A 49 -7.47 2.83 20.53
CA SER A 49 -6.71 3.99 20.97
C SER A 49 -5.23 3.80 20.60
N ALA A 50 -4.52 4.90 20.37
CA ALA A 50 -3.07 4.86 20.12
C ALA A 50 -2.32 4.12 21.25
N GLN A 51 -2.84 4.17 22.48
CA GLN A 51 -2.29 3.46 23.64
C GLN A 51 -2.48 1.94 23.56
N GLU A 52 -3.62 1.46 23.03
CA GLU A 52 -3.85 0.04 22.80
C GLU A 52 -2.96 -0.49 21.68
N ILE A 53 -2.81 0.24 20.57
CA ILE A 53 -1.89 -0.14 19.48
C ILE A 53 -0.44 -0.28 19.99
N LEU A 54 0.01 0.67 20.83
CA LEU A 54 1.35 0.67 21.41
C LEU A 54 1.56 -0.47 22.42
N ARG A 55 0.57 -0.75 23.27
CA ARG A 55 0.64 -1.85 24.26
C ARG A 55 0.77 -3.19 23.55
N VAL A 56 -0.07 -3.43 22.56
CA VAL A 56 -0.09 -4.74 21.92
C VAL A 56 1.16 -4.93 21.04
N ALA A 57 1.72 -3.88 20.46
CA ALA A 57 3.00 -3.99 19.74
C ALA A 57 4.18 -4.38 20.66
N GLN A 58 4.17 -4.04 21.96
CA GLN A 58 5.27 -4.35 22.87
C GLN A 58 5.33 -5.83 23.32
N GLU A 59 4.27 -6.61 23.13
CA GLU A 59 4.14 -7.96 23.72
C GLU A 59 4.52 -9.12 22.77
N TYR A 60 4.82 -8.86 21.49
CA TYR A 60 5.08 -9.92 20.49
C TYR A 60 6.45 -9.82 19.82
N PRO A 61 7.26 -10.89 19.80
CA PRO A 61 8.52 -10.94 19.06
C PRO A 61 8.29 -11.01 17.55
N SER A 62 9.16 -10.36 16.78
CA SER A 62 9.17 -10.41 15.31
C SER A 62 9.56 -11.81 14.84
N GLU A 63 8.73 -12.43 13.99
CA GLU A 63 9.05 -13.67 13.27
C GLU A 63 9.75 -13.39 11.91
N ASP A 64 9.98 -12.12 11.58
CA ASP A 64 10.71 -11.71 10.39
C ASP A 64 12.22 -11.71 10.68
N VAL A 65 13.02 -12.41 9.87
CA VAL A 65 14.47 -12.62 10.13
C VAL A 65 15.22 -11.29 10.31
N ASP A 66 14.78 -10.24 9.62
CA ASP A 66 15.43 -8.93 9.63
C ASP A 66 14.81 -7.96 10.64
N GLY A 67 13.75 -8.36 11.36
CA GLY A 67 13.07 -7.53 12.35
C GLY A 67 12.31 -6.33 11.78
N VAL A 68 12.04 -6.29 10.48
CA VAL A 68 11.37 -5.16 9.80
C VAL A 68 9.85 -5.31 9.90
N TYR A 69 9.35 -6.54 9.86
CA TYR A 69 7.95 -6.87 10.03
C TYR A 69 7.69 -7.63 11.34
N GLU A 70 6.47 -7.50 11.85
CA GLU A 70 5.97 -8.24 13.01
C GLU A 70 4.53 -8.69 12.75
N ARG A 71 4.08 -9.74 13.45
CA ARG A 71 2.68 -10.14 13.37
C ARG A 71 1.82 -9.05 14.01
N HIS A 72 0.81 -8.59 13.27
CA HIS A 72 -0.15 -7.65 13.84
C HIS A 72 -0.90 -8.35 14.97
N PRO A 73 -0.94 -7.76 16.17
CA PRO A 73 -1.27 -8.54 17.35
C PRO A 73 -2.77 -8.57 17.69
N ILE A 74 -3.60 -8.22 16.71
CA ILE A 74 -5.06 -8.33 16.80
C ILE A 74 -5.46 -9.33 15.73
N GLU A 75 -6.09 -10.41 16.18
CA GLU A 75 -6.79 -11.42 15.38
C GLU A 75 -7.92 -10.77 14.57
N THR A 76 -7.55 -9.95 13.59
CA THR A 76 -8.35 -9.87 12.38
C THR A 76 -8.12 -11.18 11.62
N SER A 77 -9.08 -11.62 10.83
CA SER A 77 -9.08 -12.90 10.09
C SER A 77 -7.92 -13.06 9.07
N TYR A 78 -6.90 -12.22 9.14
CA TYR A 78 -5.70 -12.23 8.33
C TYR A 78 -4.51 -12.16 9.28
N ASP A 79 -3.86 -13.31 9.45
CA ASP A 79 -2.56 -13.44 10.06
C ASP A 79 -1.54 -12.62 9.24
N ARG A 80 -1.43 -11.33 9.56
CA ARG A 80 -0.78 -10.33 8.70
C ARG A 80 0.45 -9.75 9.35
N LEU A 81 1.57 -9.86 8.64
CA LEU A 81 2.79 -9.12 8.93
C LEU A 81 2.61 -7.62 8.65
N VAL A 82 3.00 -6.79 9.61
CA VAL A 82 2.97 -5.33 9.54
C VAL A 82 4.35 -4.74 9.89
N PRO A 83 4.72 -3.57 9.38
CA PRO A 83 6.00 -2.96 9.72
C PRO A 83 6.12 -2.64 11.21
N VAL A 84 7.25 -2.97 11.82
CA VAL A 84 7.61 -2.53 13.19
C VAL A 84 7.59 -1.00 13.28
N ALA A 85 7.91 -0.31 12.19
CA ALA A 85 7.86 1.14 12.06
C ALA A 85 6.49 1.74 12.42
N LEU A 86 5.39 1.00 12.27
CA LEU A 86 4.06 1.50 12.65
C LEU A 86 3.91 1.78 14.15
N ARG A 87 4.75 1.18 15.00
CA ARG A 87 4.82 1.54 16.43
C ARG A 87 5.17 3.02 16.63
N ARG A 88 5.99 3.59 15.74
CA ARG A 88 6.38 5.01 15.74
C ARG A 88 5.40 5.87 14.94
N TYR A 89 4.75 5.29 13.93
CA TYR A 89 3.87 6.00 13.00
C TYR A 89 2.46 5.37 12.92
N PRO A 90 1.73 5.28 14.06
CA PRO A 90 0.44 4.58 14.10
C PRO A 90 -0.64 5.25 13.24
N HIS A 91 -0.51 6.55 12.95
CA HIS A 91 -1.41 7.26 12.06
C HIS A 91 -1.39 6.72 10.61
N LEU A 92 -0.34 6.00 10.20
CA LEU A 92 -0.26 5.35 8.89
C LEU A 92 -1.10 4.06 8.79
N LEU A 93 -1.69 3.60 9.90
CA LEU A 93 -2.76 2.60 9.88
C LEU A 93 -4.06 3.18 9.29
N ILE A 94 -4.23 4.51 9.28
CA ILE A 94 -5.45 5.19 8.82
C ILE A 94 -5.46 5.24 7.28
N ARG A 95 -6.11 4.23 6.71
CA ARG A 95 -6.04 3.85 5.30
C ARG A 95 -6.26 4.98 4.27
N GLN A 96 -7.20 5.89 4.50
CA GLN A 96 -7.61 6.83 3.46
C GLN A 96 -6.61 7.96 3.18
N VAL A 97 -5.77 8.32 4.17
CA VAL A 97 -4.82 9.44 4.05
C VAL A 97 -3.37 9.05 4.31
N ALA A 98 -3.11 7.78 4.67
CA ALA A 98 -1.78 7.29 5.00
C ALA A 98 -0.74 7.62 3.93
N ILE A 99 -1.08 7.55 2.63
CA ILE A 99 -0.14 7.86 1.55
C ILE A 99 0.24 9.35 1.51
N LEU A 100 -0.70 10.25 1.85
CA LEU A 100 -0.44 11.69 1.89
C LEU A 100 0.44 12.04 3.11
N CYS A 101 0.13 11.46 4.27
CA CYS A 101 0.96 11.57 5.48
C CYS A 101 2.37 11.05 5.22
N PHE A 102 2.49 9.84 4.67
CA PHE A 102 3.75 9.24 4.29
C PHE A 102 4.55 10.16 3.37
N ASN A 103 3.93 10.72 2.33
CA ASN A 103 4.62 11.61 1.40
C ASN A 103 5.18 12.88 2.05
N GLN A 104 4.52 13.42 3.09
CA GLN A 104 5.00 14.59 3.83
C GLN A 104 6.21 14.27 4.72
N MET A 105 6.21 13.09 5.36
CA MET A 105 7.24 12.71 6.31
C MET A 105 8.38 11.86 5.73
N LYS A 106 8.27 11.40 4.47
CA LYS A 106 9.18 10.41 3.88
C LYS A 106 10.67 10.72 3.99
N HIS A 107 11.04 12.00 4.08
CA HIS A 107 12.44 12.45 4.17
C HIS A 107 13.06 12.29 5.57
N SER A 108 12.25 12.05 6.61
CA SER A 108 12.73 11.78 7.98
C SER A 108 12.77 10.29 8.31
N LEU A 109 12.38 9.42 7.39
CA LEU A 109 12.38 7.97 7.56
C LEU A 109 13.76 7.39 7.28
N SER A 110 14.16 6.38 8.06
CA SER A 110 15.26 5.50 7.65
C SER A 110 14.86 4.67 6.41
N PRO A 111 15.83 4.15 5.64
CA PRO A 111 15.51 3.37 4.45
C PRO A 111 14.57 2.16 4.70
N PRO A 112 14.77 1.33 5.75
CA PRO A 112 13.83 0.25 6.07
C PRO A 112 12.43 0.75 6.45
N GLU A 113 12.33 1.87 7.17
CA GLU A 113 11.02 2.47 7.52
C GLU A 113 10.30 2.98 6.27
N TYR A 114 11.01 3.68 5.38
CA TYR A 114 10.46 4.18 4.11
C TYR A 114 9.79 3.05 3.34
N TRP A 115 10.54 1.97 3.10
CA TRP A 115 10.06 0.89 2.25
C TRP A 115 8.99 0.06 2.93
N SER A 116 9.20 -0.33 4.19
CA SER A 116 8.22 -1.18 4.89
C SER A 116 6.87 -0.49 5.07
N LEU A 117 6.86 0.82 5.41
CA LEU A 117 5.64 1.61 5.51
C LEU A 117 4.98 1.80 4.14
N LEU A 118 5.72 2.10 3.08
CA LEU A 118 5.15 2.21 1.73
C LEU A 118 4.47 0.91 1.29
N GLY A 119 5.12 -0.24 1.51
CA GLY A 119 4.56 -1.56 1.22
C GLY A 119 3.33 -1.87 2.08
N HIS A 120 3.32 -1.46 3.34
CA HIS A 120 2.12 -1.56 4.19
C HIS A 120 0.97 -0.72 3.63
N ILE A 121 1.19 0.57 3.39
CA ILE A 121 0.16 1.49 2.90
C ILE A 121 -0.43 0.99 1.58
N TRP A 122 0.43 0.56 0.65
CA TRP A 122 0.01 0.00 -0.63
C TRP A 122 -0.91 -1.20 -0.49
N THR A 123 -0.54 -2.16 0.37
CA THR A 123 -1.27 -3.42 0.54
C THR A 123 -2.41 -3.36 1.56
N ALA A 124 -2.40 -2.38 2.47
CA ALA A 124 -3.41 -2.24 3.54
C ALA A 124 -4.59 -1.39 3.11
N ASN A 125 -4.37 -0.51 2.13
CA ASN A 125 -5.43 0.30 1.56
C ASN A 125 -6.36 -0.57 0.72
N THR A 126 -7.62 -0.62 1.13
CA THR A 126 -8.70 -1.14 0.29
C THR A 126 -8.78 -0.24 -0.93
N LYS A 127 -8.25 -0.71 -2.07
CA LYS A 127 -8.36 -0.04 -3.36
C LYS A 127 -9.86 0.13 -3.64
N ASP A 128 -10.40 1.34 -3.50
CA ASP A 128 -11.81 1.62 -3.83
C ASP A 128 -11.99 1.40 -5.33
N LYS A 129 -12.60 0.26 -5.68
CA LYS A 129 -12.86 -0.20 -7.04
C LYS A 129 -13.81 0.73 -7.80
N ASN A 130 -14.41 1.72 -7.14
CA ASN A 130 -15.27 2.73 -7.76
C ASN A 130 -14.60 4.09 -7.90
N ARG A 131 -13.40 4.29 -7.35
CA ARG A 131 -12.72 5.59 -7.30
C ARG A 131 -11.26 5.43 -7.70
N TYR A 132 -11.02 5.22 -8.99
CA TYR A 132 -9.69 5.39 -9.55
C TYR A 132 -9.25 6.85 -9.43
N ASP A 133 -8.12 7.07 -8.77
CA ASP A 133 -7.48 8.37 -8.68
C ASP A 133 -6.14 8.36 -9.43
N ARG A 134 -6.07 9.16 -10.50
CA ARG A 134 -4.86 9.36 -11.29
C ARG A 134 -3.73 10.01 -10.48
N HIS A 135 -4.06 10.88 -9.52
CA HIS A 135 -3.06 11.57 -8.71
C HIS A 135 -2.38 10.62 -7.74
N HIS A 136 -3.13 9.70 -7.12
CA HIS A 136 -2.54 8.60 -6.36
C HIS A 136 -1.65 7.72 -7.23
N THR A 137 -2.04 7.42 -8.47
CA THR A 137 -1.21 6.60 -9.37
C THR A 137 0.13 7.26 -9.67
N VAL A 138 0.15 8.56 -9.93
CA VAL A 138 1.40 9.33 -10.12
C VAL A 138 2.22 9.34 -8.83
N LEU A 139 1.60 9.64 -7.69
CA LEU A 139 2.30 9.68 -6.40
C LEU A 139 2.94 8.32 -6.06
N TYR A 140 2.20 7.21 -6.18
CA TYR A 140 2.78 5.88 -5.94
C TYR A 140 3.91 5.57 -6.91
N ARG A 141 3.79 5.95 -8.19
CA ARG A 141 4.85 5.76 -9.17
C ARG A 141 6.12 6.50 -8.75
N ASP A 142 6.01 7.73 -8.30
CA ASP A 142 7.14 8.53 -7.82
C ASP A 142 7.78 7.92 -6.57
N LEU A 143 6.97 7.45 -5.61
CA LEU A 143 7.45 6.83 -4.37
C LEU A 143 8.15 5.49 -4.64
N PHE A 144 7.56 4.62 -5.47
CA PHE A 144 8.16 3.34 -5.84
C PHE A 144 9.40 3.48 -6.74
N SER A 145 9.58 4.64 -7.40
CA SER A 145 10.77 4.97 -8.19
C SER A 145 11.84 5.71 -7.39
N SER A 146 11.72 5.79 -6.06
CA SER A 146 12.68 6.49 -5.22
C SER A 146 14.03 5.78 -5.16
N ASN A 147 15.12 6.56 -5.06
CA ASN A 147 16.50 6.06 -4.90
C ASN A 147 16.87 5.77 -3.43
N VAL A 148 15.89 5.66 -2.52
CA VAL A 148 16.14 5.28 -1.13
C VAL A 148 16.74 3.87 -1.09
N PRO A 149 17.87 3.63 -0.40
CA PRO A 149 18.49 2.31 -0.30
C PRO A 149 17.56 1.23 0.28
N GLU A 150 17.96 -0.04 0.20
CA GLU A 150 17.26 -1.15 0.86
C GLU A 150 15.81 -1.38 0.37
N GLN A 151 15.56 -1.16 -0.92
CA GLN A 151 14.25 -1.34 -1.57
C GLN A 151 13.55 -2.67 -1.24
N GLY A 152 14.32 -3.75 -1.05
CA GLY A 152 13.79 -5.06 -0.66
C GLY A 152 13.00 -5.07 0.65
N MET A 153 13.16 -4.05 1.52
CA MET A 153 12.43 -3.92 2.79
C MET A 153 10.95 -3.54 2.61
N VAL A 154 10.51 -3.31 1.37
CA VAL A 154 9.09 -3.11 1.02
C VAL A 154 8.29 -4.41 1.10
N MET A 155 8.98 -5.54 0.96
CA MET A 155 8.47 -6.91 0.96
C MET A 155 8.73 -7.58 2.31
N THR A 156 7.98 -8.62 2.64
CA THR A 156 8.36 -9.54 3.73
C THR A 156 9.51 -10.46 3.28
N ASN A 157 10.12 -11.21 4.21
CA ASN A 157 11.14 -12.17 3.86
C ASN A 157 10.68 -13.25 2.87
N ASP A 158 9.48 -13.80 3.05
CA ASP A 158 8.91 -14.79 2.13
C ASP A 158 8.68 -14.20 0.73
N GLU A 159 8.19 -12.96 0.67
CA GLU A 159 7.99 -12.22 -0.57
C GLU A 159 9.35 -11.97 -1.27
N ARG A 160 10.39 -11.58 -0.53
CA ARG A 160 11.76 -11.42 -1.05
C ARG A 160 12.34 -12.73 -1.58
N ALA A 161 12.12 -13.84 -0.90
CA ALA A 161 12.61 -15.15 -1.34
C ALA A 161 12.02 -15.52 -2.71
N VAL A 162 10.71 -15.35 -2.88
CA VAL A 162 10.05 -15.57 -4.19
C VAL A 162 10.57 -14.57 -5.23
N PHE A 163 10.67 -13.29 -4.88
CA PHE A 163 11.16 -12.24 -5.77
C PHE A 163 12.58 -12.53 -6.29
N SER A 164 13.47 -13.01 -5.42
CA SER A 164 14.84 -13.38 -5.79
C SER A 164 14.94 -14.56 -6.76
N SER A 165 13.87 -15.36 -6.85
CA SER A 165 13.78 -16.52 -7.75
C SER A 165 13.20 -16.17 -9.13
N PHE A 166 12.84 -14.91 -9.38
CA PHE A 166 12.25 -14.51 -10.65
C PHE A 166 13.21 -14.78 -11.83
N PRO A 167 12.72 -15.36 -12.94
CA PRO A 167 13.50 -15.45 -14.16
C PRO A 167 13.82 -14.04 -14.70
N GLN A 168 14.83 -13.94 -15.56
CA GLN A 168 15.26 -12.67 -16.15
C GLN A 168 14.11 -11.93 -16.86
N THR A 169 13.23 -12.67 -17.54
CA THR A 169 12.06 -12.12 -18.23
C THR A 169 10.79 -12.69 -17.61
N LEU A 170 9.80 -11.83 -17.38
CA LEU A 170 8.51 -12.16 -16.79
C LEU A 170 7.38 -11.80 -17.76
N THR A 171 6.39 -12.68 -17.84
CA THR A 171 5.08 -12.34 -18.39
C THR A 171 4.16 -11.92 -17.26
N VAL A 172 3.54 -10.75 -17.41
CA VAL A 172 2.71 -10.12 -16.39
C VAL A 172 1.34 -9.74 -16.96
N TYR A 173 0.34 -9.75 -16.10
CA TYR A 173 -1.06 -9.49 -16.46
C TYR A 173 -1.65 -8.36 -15.62
N ARG A 174 -2.56 -7.59 -16.20
CA ARG A 174 -3.31 -6.55 -15.49
C ARG A 174 -4.78 -6.59 -15.85
N GLY A 175 -5.62 -6.74 -14.82
CA GLY A 175 -7.06 -6.52 -14.92
C GLY A 175 -7.40 -5.07 -14.66
N CYS A 176 -8.04 -4.40 -15.61
CA CYS A 176 -8.32 -2.97 -15.50
C CYS A 176 -9.56 -2.56 -16.29
N GLY A 177 -10.17 -1.43 -15.91
CA GLY A 177 -11.07 -0.69 -16.77
C GLY A 177 -10.29 0.30 -17.66
N GLN A 178 -11.02 1.07 -18.48
CA GLN A 178 -10.40 2.07 -19.36
C GLN A 178 -9.57 3.12 -18.60
N ALA A 179 -10.07 3.60 -17.46
CA ALA A 179 -9.46 4.72 -16.73
C ALA A 179 -8.14 4.37 -16.03
N ASN A 180 -8.00 3.13 -15.56
CA ASN A 180 -6.85 2.69 -14.75
C ASN A 180 -5.89 1.77 -15.52
N ARG A 181 -5.95 1.74 -16.86
CA ARG A 181 -5.09 0.88 -17.69
C ARG A 181 -3.58 1.13 -17.53
N TYR A 182 -3.20 2.33 -17.08
CA TYR A 182 -1.79 2.75 -16.89
C TYR A 182 -1.30 2.62 -15.43
N GLY A 183 -1.98 1.83 -14.61
CA GLY A 183 -1.54 1.57 -13.24
C GLY A 183 -0.29 0.69 -13.19
N LEU A 184 0.43 0.80 -12.08
CA LEU A 184 1.71 0.13 -11.82
C LEU A 184 1.58 -1.28 -11.20
N SER A 185 0.34 -1.74 -10.97
CA SER A 185 0.03 -3.03 -10.34
C SER A 185 -0.21 -4.10 -11.41
N TRP A 186 0.62 -5.12 -11.41
CA TRP A 186 0.52 -6.26 -12.31
C TRP A 186 0.47 -7.55 -11.50
N THR A 187 0.14 -8.68 -12.11
CA THR A 187 0.17 -9.99 -11.46
C THR A 187 0.81 -11.03 -12.37
N LEU A 188 1.49 -12.02 -11.78
CA LEU A 188 1.98 -13.18 -12.50
C LEU A 188 0.86 -14.16 -12.89
N SER A 189 -0.35 -13.98 -12.34
CA SER A 189 -1.49 -14.87 -12.57
C SER A 189 -2.54 -14.23 -13.45
N LYS A 190 -2.68 -14.74 -14.68
CA LYS A 190 -3.75 -14.32 -15.60
C LYS A 190 -5.13 -14.42 -14.94
N ARG A 191 -5.40 -15.48 -14.17
CA ARG A 191 -6.66 -15.68 -13.44
C ARG A 191 -6.95 -14.56 -12.45
N VAL A 192 -5.92 -14.10 -11.73
CA VAL A 192 -6.05 -12.96 -10.79
C VAL A 192 -6.38 -11.68 -11.56
N ALA A 193 -5.72 -11.44 -12.70
CA ALA A 193 -6.03 -10.30 -13.56
C ALA A 193 -7.48 -10.34 -14.08
N GLU A 194 -8.02 -11.51 -14.45
CA GLU A 194 -9.43 -11.58 -14.85
C GLU A 194 -10.38 -11.25 -13.69
N GLY A 195 -10.06 -11.68 -12.47
CA GLY A 195 -10.81 -11.34 -11.26
C GLY A 195 -10.85 -9.83 -11.05
N PHE A 196 -9.68 -9.18 -11.11
CA PHE A 196 -9.60 -7.72 -11.00
C PHE A 196 -10.34 -6.98 -12.11
N ALA A 197 -10.33 -7.49 -13.35
CA ALA A 197 -11.06 -6.88 -14.45
C ALA A 197 -12.59 -6.91 -14.20
N ARG A 198 -13.13 -8.05 -13.75
CA ARG A 198 -14.56 -8.24 -13.45
C ARG A 198 -15.03 -7.47 -12.22
N ASP A 199 -14.13 -7.18 -11.30
CA ASP A 199 -14.40 -6.44 -10.07
C ASP A 199 -14.65 -4.93 -10.28
N TRP A 200 -14.40 -4.39 -11.48
CA TRP A 200 -14.71 -2.99 -11.81
C TRP A 200 -16.19 -2.84 -12.19
N ASN A 201 -16.87 -1.86 -11.59
CA ASN A 201 -18.31 -1.68 -11.81
C ASN A 201 -18.70 -1.19 -13.22
N SER A 202 -17.76 -0.65 -14.01
CA SER A 202 -18.06 -0.05 -15.31
C SER A 202 -17.20 -0.64 -16.44
N PRO A 203 -17.82 -1.31 -17.44
CA PRO A 203 -17.12 -1.71 -18.66
C PRO A 203 -16.69 -0.48 -19.50
N PRO A 204 -15.79 -0.65 -20.49
CA PRO A 204 -15.14 -1.90 -20.88
C PRO A 204 -14.05 -2.35 -19.90
N TRP A 205 -13.99 -3.66 -19.66
CA TRP A 205 -12.95 -4.31 -18.87
C TRP A 205 -11.92 -4.93 -19.78
N TYR A 206 -10.67 -4.85 -19.38
CA TYR A 206 -9.53 -5.35 -20.13
C TYR A 206 -8.67 -6.25 -19.28
N ILE A 207 -8.10 -7.26 -19.94
CA ILE A 207 -6.92 -7.98 -19.49
C ILE A 207 -5.79 -7.55 -20.41
N LEU A 208 -4.79 -6.89 -19.81
CA LEU A 208 -3.54 -6.57 -20.49
C LEU A 208 -2.54 -7.67 -20.19
N GLU A 209 -1.77 -8.07 -21.19
CA GLU A 209 -0.60 -8.95 -21.07
C GLU A 209 0.62 -8.18 -21.53
N GLY A 210 1.68 -8.21 -20.73
CA GLY A 210 2.94 -7.55 -21.02
C GLY A 210 4.13 -8.42 -20.67
N ASN A 211 5.28 -8.06 -21.23
CA ASN A 211 6.57 -8.65 -20.87
C ASN A 211 7.46 -7.59 -20.24
N CYS A 212 8.17 -7.95 -19.17
CA CYS A 212 9.14 -7.07 -18.51
C CYS A 212 10.39 -7.85 -18.10
N GLN A 213 11.48 -7.14 -17.84
CA GLN A 213 12.63 -7.74 -17.17
C GLN A 213 12.36 -7.80 -15.66
N SER A 214 12.91 -8.78 -14.95
CA SER A 214 12.78 -8.83 -13.49
C SER A 214 13.36 -7.59 -12.80
N THR A 215 14.35 -6.94 -13.43
CA THR A 215 14.92 -5.65 -13.00
C THR A 215 13.95 -4.46 -13.09
N ASP A 216 12.84 -4.60 -13.82
CA ASP A 216 11.80 -3.58 -13.93
C ASP A 216 10.81 -3.64 -12.75
N VAL A 217 10.79 -4.76 -12.04
CA VAL A 217 9.90 -5.00 -10.91
C VAL A 217 10.55 -4.47 -9.64
N VAL A 218 9.83 -3.66 -8.88
CA VAL A 218 10.34 -3.08 -7.62
C VAL A 218 9.88 -3.81 -6.37
N ALA A 219 8.77 -4.53 -6.48
CA ALA A 219 8.22 -5.32 -5.38
C ALA A 219 7.35 -6.45 -5.90
N PHE A 220 7.30 -7.53 -5.12
CA PHE A 220 6.35 -8.61 -5.24
C PHE A 220 5.56 -8.74 -3.94
N PHE A 221 4.24 -8.70 -4.01
CA PHE A 221 3.34 -8.92 -2.89
C PHE A 221 2.51 -10.17 -3.13
N ASN A 222 2.48 -11.08 -2.16
CA ASN A 222 1.63 -12.27 -2.23
C ASN A 222 0.56 -12.29 -1.14
N ARG A 223 0.24 -11.13 -0.59
CA ARG A 223 -0.76 -10.93 0.46
C ARG A 223 -2.13 -11.18 -0.17
N GLY A 224 -2.77 -12.30 0.15
CA GLY A 224 -4.04 -12.70 -0.47
C GLY A 224 -3.90 -13.55 -1.74
N ASN A 225 -2.72 -14.14 -2.00
CA ASN A 225 -2.45 -15.00 -3.17
C ASN A 225 -2.65 -14.30 -4.53
N GLU A 226 -2.46 -12.98 -4.55
CA GLU A 226 -2.63 -12.15 -5.75
C GLU A 226 -1.40 -12.19 -6.68
N GLN A 227 -0.24 -12.62 -6.17
CA GLN A 227 1.03 -12.60 -6.90
C GLN A 227 1.29 -11.24 -7.58
N GLU A 228 1.04 -10.15 -6.85
CA GLU A 228 1.11 -8.78 -7.35
C GLU A 228 2.57 -8.36 -7.54
N THR A 229 2.89 -7.80 -8.70
CA THR A 229 4.17 -7.18 -9.01
C THR A 229 3.99 -5.69 -9.24
N ILE A 230 4.85 -4.89 -8.63
CA ILE A 230 4.86 -3.43 -8.77
C ILE A 230 5.89 -3.05 -9.83
N ILE A 231 5.44 -2.36 -10.87
CA ILE A 231 6.26 -1.97 -12.01
C ILE A 231 5.96 -0.50 -12.31
N PRO A 232 6.79 0.45 -11.83
CA PRO A 232 6.52 1.88 -11.91
C PRO A 232 6.88 2.48 -13.29
N ARG A 233 7.51 1.71 -14.17
CA ARG A 233 7.75 2.07 -15.56
C ARG A 233 6.66 1.52 -16.47
N ASP A 234 6.58 2.05 -17.69
CA ASP A 234 5.69 1.51 -18.68
C ASP A 234 6.22 0.17 -19.21
N ILE A 235 5.29 -0.76 -19.41
CA ILE A 235 5.55 -2.11 -19.90
C ILE A 235 5.11 -2.20 -21.35
N GLU A 236 5.86 -2.94 -22.15
CA GLU A 236 5.44 -3.32 -23.49
C GLU A 236 4.23 -4.26 -23.40
N ILE A 237 3.10 -3.80 -23.94
CA ILE A 237 1.87 -4.58 -24.00
C ILE A 237 1.93 -5.51 -25.22
N VAL A 238 1.96 -6.81 -24.95
CA VAL A 238 1.97 -7.87 -25.95
C VAL A 238 0.55 -8.16 -26.44
N SER A 239 -0.44 -8.13 -25.55
CA SER A 239 -1.83 -8.35 -25.92
C SER A 239 -2.81 -7.56 -25.05
N THR A 240 -3.99 -7.28 -25.60
CA THR A 240 -5.11 -6.67 -24.90
C THR A 240 -6.38 -7.43 -25.25
N ALA A 241 -7.02 -8.02 -24.26
CA ALA A 241 -8.31 -8.68 -24.40
C ALA A 241 -9.39 -7.86 -23.72
N GLN A 242 -10.43 -7.47 -24.45
CA GLN A 242 -11.62 -6.87 -23.86
C GLN A 242 -12.56 -7.99 -23.39
N LEU A 243 -12.97 -7.95 -22.13
CA LEU A 243 -14.01 -8.84 -21.63
C LEU A 243 -15.37 -8.28 -22.04
N GLY A 244 -16.17 -9.10 -22.73
CA GLY A 244 -17.58 -8.80 -22.99
C GLY A 244 -18.41 -8.86 -21.71
N LYS A 245 -19.61 -8.27 -21.72
CA LYS A 245 -20.59 -8.53 -20.66
C LYS A 245 -20.94 -10.02 -20.68
N SER A 246 -20.49 -10.79 -19.70
CA SER A 246 -21.14 -12.06 -19.39
C SER A 246 -22.53 -11.71 -18.84
N PHE A 247 -23.55 -11.84 -19.68
CA PHE A 247 -24.92 -11.92 -19.22
C PHE A 247 -25.11 -13.31 -18.63
N THR A 248 -25.10 -13.41 -17.31
CA THR A 248 -25.66 -14.53 -16.54
C THR A 248 -26.46 -13.95 -15.40
#